data_AF-A0A8R1EB21-F1
#
_entry.id   AF-A0A8R1EB21-F1
#
_cell.length_a   1.000
_cell.length_b   1.000
_cell.length_c   1.000
_cell.angle_alpha   90.00
_cell.angle_beta   90.00
_cell.angle_gamma   90.00
#
_symmetry.space_group_name_H-M   'P 1'
#
loop_
_entity.id
_entity.type
_entity.pdbx_description
1 polymer ?
#
loop_
_entity_poly.entity_id
_entity_poly.type
_entity_poly.pdbx_seq_one_letter_code
_entity_poly.pdbx_strand_id
1 'polypeptide(L)' 'MELELSTTTKTSSSYIETLQNAIIPFFQNLLRFHVFQQDNTSIHTSKEAMGEVDIKGINVLDWSAYSPDLNPIENR' A
#
# COMPACT_ATOMS: atom_id res chain seq x y z
N MET A 1 -3.37 14.33 0.42
CA MET A 1 -3.93 13.00 0.13
C MET A 1 -5.43 13.16 0.11
N GLU A 2 -6.08 12.81 -0.99
CA GLU A 2 -7.54 12.86 -1.15
C GLU A 2 -8.14 11.47 -0.92
N LEU A 3 -9.39 11.39 -0.48
CA LEU A 3 -10.09 10.12 -0.25
C LEU A 3 -10.46 9.51 -1.61
N GLU A 4 -10.00 8.27 -1.86
CA GLU A 4 -10.37 7.49 -3.04
C GLU A 4 -11.41 6.43 -2.65
N LEU A 5 -12.61 6.51 -3.23
CA LEU A 5 -13.69 5.54 -3.01
C LEU A 5 -13.72 4.54 -4.17
N SER A 6 -13.45 3.27 -3.90
CA SER A 6 -13.61 2.19 -4.88
C SER A 6 -14.99 1.54 -4.73
N THR A 7 -15.80 1.56 -5.79
CA THR A 7 -17.15 0.95 -5.84
C THR A 7 -17.14 -0.51 -6.34
N THR A 8 -15.97 -1.01 -6.75
CA THR A 8 -15.76 -2.36 -7.31
C THR A 8 -14.59 -3.06 -6.63
N THR A 9 -14.52 -4.39 -6.79
CA THR A 9 -13.39 -5.20 -6.31
C THR A 9 -12.10 -4.72 -6.99
N LYS A 10 -11.09 -4.36 -6.19
CA LYS A 10 -9.79 -3.94 -6.70
C LYS A 10 -9.02 -5.13 -7.27
N THR A 11 -8.35 -4.89 -8.40
CA THR A 11 -7.36 -5.79 -9.01
C THR A 11 -5.95 -5.30 -8.70
N SER A 12 -4.94 -6.14 -8.90
CA SER A 12 -3.53 -5.73 -8.78
C SER A 12 -3.20 -4.52 -9.65
N SER A 13 -3.72 -4.46 -10.88
CA SER A 13 -3.50 -3.32 -11.78
C SER A 13 -4.10 -2.02 -11.22
N SER A 14 -5.35 -2.06 -10.73
CA SER A 14 -5.97 -0.89 -10.10
C SER A 14 -5.26 -0.47 -8.81
N TYR A 15 -4.66 -1.42 -8.10
CA TYR A 15 -3.85 -1.14 -6.92
C TYR A 15 -2.54 -0.44 -7.29
N ILE A 16 -1.87 -0.91 -8.34
CA ILE A 16 -0.66 -0.26 -8.88
C ILE A 16 -0.96 1.18 -9.31
N GLU A 17 -2.11 1.44 -9.92
CA GLU A 17 -2.52 2.82 -10.24
C GLU A 17 -2.66 3.68 -8.98
N THR A 18 -3.29 3.16 -7.90
CA THR A 18 -3.34 3.86 -6.61
C THR A 18 -1.92 4.11 -6.05
N LEU A 19 -1.02 3.12 -6.14
CA LEU A 19 0.38 3.30 -5.72
C LEU A 19 1.05 4.45 -6.47
N GLN A 20 0.93 4.47 -7.79
CA GLN A 20 1.56 5.47 -8.66
C GLN A 20 0.97 6.88 -8.48
N ASN A 21 -0.34 6.98 -8.31
CA ASN A 21 -1.03 8.27 -8.30
C ASN A 21 -1.08 8.91 -6.91
N ALA A 22 -1.13 8.11 -5.84
CA ALA A 22 -1.32 8.62 -4.48
C ALA A 22 -0.14 8.31 -3.56
N ILE A 23 0.25 7.03 -3.47
CA ILE A 23 1.19 6.57 -2.43
C ILE A 23 2.62 7.00 -2.73
N ILE A 24 3.13 6.72 -3.93
CA ILE A 24 4.50 7.06 -4.32
C ILE A 24 4.74 8.58 -4.23
N PRO A 25 3.89 9.46 -4.80
CA PRO A 25 4.06 10.90 -4.66
C PRO A 25 4.01 11.37 -3.20
N PHE A 26 3.18 10.73 -2.36
CA PHE A 26 3.13 11.04 -0.94
C PHE A 26 4.46 10.72 -0.24
N PHE A 27 5.02 9.53 -0.45
CA PHE A 27 6.29 9.11 0.16
C PHE A 27 7.50 9.88 -0.37
N GLN A 28 7.51 10.28 -1.65
CA GLN A 28 8.58 11.09 -2.24
C GLN A 28 8.70 12.47 -1.59
N ASN A 29 7.59 13.01 -1.06
CA ASN A 29 7.56 14.31 -0.39
C ASN A 29 7.90 14.22 1.11
N LEU A 30 8.20 13.03 1.63
CA LEU A 30 8.49 12.78 3.04
C LEU A 30 9.96 12.43 3.29
N LEU A 31 10.39 12.55 4.55
CA LEU A 31 11.72 12.11 4.98
C LEU A 31 11.90 10.60 4.73
N ARG A 32 13.12 10.13 4.43
CA ARG A 32 13.41 8.73 4.05
C ARG A 32 13.22 7.66 5.14
N PHE A 33 12.60 8.00 6.27
CA PHE A 33 12.45 7.11 7.43
C PHE A 33 11.03 6.55 7.59
N HIS A 34 10.12 6.84 6.68
CA HIS A 34 8.75 6.35 6.76
C HIS A 34 8.64 4.91 6.29
N VAL A 35 7.69 4.18 6.88
CA VAL A 35 7.34 2.81 6.51
C VAL A 35 5.89 2.81 6.03
N PHE A 36 5.66 2.20 4.88
CA PHE A 36 4.33 1.99 4.31
C PHE A 36 3.72 0.70 4.86
N GLN A 37 2.59 0.81 5.53
CA GLN A 37 1.82 -0.34 5.99
C GLN A 37 0.69 -0.65 5.01
N GLN A 38 0.59 -1.91 4.60
CA GLN A 38 -0.50 -2.48 3.80
C GLN A 38 -0.86 -3.86 4.35
N ASP A 39 -2.07 -4.36 4.10
CA ASP A 39 -2.42 -5.74 4.43
C ASP A 39 -1.80 -6.74 3.42
N ASN A 40 -1.80 -8.02 3.77
CA ASN A 40 -1.24 -9.10 2.93
C ASN A 40 -2.22 -9.66 1.90
N THR A 41 -3.18 -8.87 1.40
CA THR A 41 -4.08 -9.34 0.34
C THR A 41 -3.31 -9.67 -0.94
N SER A 42 -3.81 -10.63 -1.72
CA SER A 42 -3.11 -11.15 -2.91
C SER A 42 -2.83 -10.10 -3.98
N ILE A 43 -3.61 -9.02 -4.02
CA ILE A 43 -3.40 -7.90 -4.94
C ILE A 43 -2.20 -7.03 -4.51
N HIS A 44 -2.02 -6.82 -3.20
CA HIS A 44 -0.92 -6.02 -2.63
C HIS A 44 0.40 -6.78 -2.63
N THR A 45 0.34 -8.11 -2.43
CA THR A 45 1.53 -8.99 -2.46
C THR A 45 1.86 -9.51 -3.85
N SER A 46 1.13 -9.08 -4.88
CA SER A 46 1.43 -9.42 -6.27
C SER A 46 2.84 -8.96 -6.65
N LYS A 47 3.52 -9.74 -7.49
CA LYS A 47 4.91 -9.45 -7.92
C LYS A 47 5.04 -8.05 -8.53
N GLU A 48 4.02 -7.63 -9.29
CA GLU A 48 3.98 -6.33 -9.94
C GLU A 48 3.83 -5.19 -8.92
N ALA A 49 2.89 -5.31 -7.98
CA ALA A 49 2.70 -4.30 -6.93
C ALA A 49 3.91 -4.16 -6.01
N MET A 50 4.48 -5.29 -5.56
CA MET A 50 5.71 -5.29 -4.75
C MET A 50 6.91 -4.74 -5.52
N GLY A 51 6.99 -5.00 -6.83
CA GLY A 51 8.02 -4.43 -7.69
C GLY A 51 7.94 -2.90 -7.79
N GLU A 52 6.72 -2.33 -7.89
CA GLU A 52 6.52 -0.88 -7.96
C GLU A 52 7.01 -0.16 -6.71
N VAL A 53 6.71 -0.68 -5.51
CA VAL A 53 7.17 -0.07 -4.25
C VAL A 53 8.68 -0.23 -4.05
N ASP A 54 9.25 -1.38 -4.42
CA ASP A 54 10.68 -1.68 -4.28
C ASP A 54 11.53 -0.79 -5.20
N ILE A 55 11.13 -0.63 -6.47
CA ILE A 55 11.81 0.25 -7.44
C ILE A 55 11.81 1.72 -6.98
N LYS A 56 10.79 2.14 -6.22
CA LYS A 56 10.71 3.50 -5.67
C LYS A 56 11.37 3.65 -4.31
N GLY A 57 11.94 2.57 -3.76
CA GLY A 57 12.63 2.57 -2.46
C GLY A 57 11.68 2.84 -1.28
N ILE A 58 10.42 2.44 -1.40
CA ILE A 58 9.43 2.55 -0.32
C ILE A 58 9.57 1.33 0.58
N ASN A 59 9.91 1.57 1.85
CA ASN A 59 9.96 0.51 2.84
C ASN A 59 8.55 0.07 3.20
N VAL A 60 8.21 -1.18 2.91
CA VAL A 60 6.94 -1.78 3.32
C VAL A 60 7.11 -2.50 4.66
N LEU A 61 6.15 -2.32 5.57
CA LEU A 61 6.14 -3.02 6.85
C LEU A 61 5.90 -4.51 6.62
N ASP A 62 6.78 -5.35 7.15
CA ASP A 62 6.54 -6.80 7.18
C ASP A 62 5.38 -7.09 8.14
N TRP A 63 4.28 -7.60 7.61
CA TRP A 63 3.02 -7.76 8.34
C TRP A 63 2.69 -9.24 8.50
N SER A 64 2.28 -9.67 9.69
CA SER A 64 1.81 -11.04 9.89
C SER A 64 0.46 -11.27 9.24
N ALA A 65 0.28 -12.43 8.59
CA ALA A 65 -1.01 -12.81 8.04
C ALA A 65 -2.07 -12.95 9.14
N TYR A 66 -3.32 -12.59 8.84
CA TYR A 66 -4.47 -12.70 9.75
C TYR A 66 -4.34 -11.92 11.06
N SER A 67 -3.70 -10.75 11.03
CA SER A 67 -3.62 -9.84 12.19
C SER A 67 -4.41 -8.54 11.96
N PRO A 68 -5.76 -8.62 11.84
CA PRO A 68 -6.61 -7.44 11.71
C PRO A 68 -6.56 -6.54 12.97
N ASP A 69 -6.38 -7.16 14.13
CA ASP A 69 -6.23 -6.51 15.43
C ASP A 69 -5.02 -5.58 15.51
N LEU A 70 -3.98 -5.86 14.72
CA LEU A 70 -2.80 -5.01 14.63
C LEU A 70 -3.02 -3.83 13.68
N ASN A 71 -4.02 -3.85 12.81
CA ASN A 71 -4.20 -2.86 11.76
C ASN A 71 -4.84 -1.58 12.33
N PRO A 72 -4.11 -0.45 12.45
CA PRO A 72 -4.65 0.76 13.07
C PRO A 72 -5.86 1.33 12.34
N ILE A 73 -6.02 1.02 11.04
CA ILE A 73 -7.15 1.49 10.23
C ILE A 73 -8.45 0.71 10.56
N GLU A 74 -8.34 -0.45 11.18
CA GLU A 74 -9.48 -1.29 11.56
C GLU A 74 -10.02 -0.98 12.96
N ASN A 75 -9.27 -0.20 13.74
CA ASN A 75 -9.73 0.26 15.05
C ASN A 75 -10.77 1.38 14.86
N ARG A 76 -12.03 1.07 15.16
CA ARG A 76 -13.17 2.00 15.07
C ARG A 76 -13.36 2.82 16.34
#